data_AF-A0A0F9G9Y2-F1
#
_entry.id   AF-A0A0F9G9Y2-F1
#
_cell.length_a   1.000
_cell.length_b   1.000
_cell.length_c   1.000
_cell.angle_alpha   90.00
_cell.angle_beta   90.00
_cell.angle_gamma   90.00
#
_symmetry.space_group_name_H-M   'P 1'
#
loop_
_entity.id
_entity.type
_entity.pdbx_description
1 polymer ?
#
loop_
_entity_poly.entity_id
_entity_poly.type
_entity_poly.pdbx_seq_one_letter_code
_entity_poly.pdbx_strand_id
1 'polypeptide(L)'
;MEKISLIKKDLEEKSGKEWLGLQRQTENRLVSLIWYLDHVKVQENPKLVEEIIELYNTAKITNFIKMEGIIRKLDQLSIKFSKESAIRKTPFAQSRSLRGEPAIYAKLIEEFIKQLDDFLSSTSGTSLPEKTKKSLITFLDYLNHPKLISKTGLYEEMREKYDKAEEQDFLSMSVFDDMLNKCEIKLGAITDESKKWKSPEEKKKEFEAAIENFEAEKESFQENLKNLEIESEAMKVEREKMENEKGQIEKERENLVIEHEEMNEERKKLEAEKSQIEKEQGTLKNAQGNLETEKELFQEKLKNLELEGEAMKVEREKIETEKVQMEKERGNLEIEREAVKDEREKIET
;
A
#
# COMPACT_ATOMS: atom_id res chain seq x y z
N MET A 1 -54.17 14.92 28.68
CA MET A 1 -53.16 15.43 27.71
C MET A 1 -53.76 15.72 26.33
N GLU A 2 -54.64 14.87 25.77
CA GLU A 2 -55.28 15.12 24.45
C GLU A 2 -55.97 16.50 24.32
N LYS A 3 -56.64 16.97 25.37
CA LYS A 3 -57.31 18.29 25.38
C LYS A 3 -56.34 19.48 25.24
N ILE A 4 -55.10 19.36 25.71
CA ILE A 4 -54.08 20.42 25.58
C ILE A 4 -53.60 20.49 24.13
N SER A 5 -53.36 19.34 23.50
CA SER A 5 -52.95 19.26 22.10
C SER A 5 -54.00 19.86 21.17
N LEU A 6 -55.29 19.66 21.46
CA LEU A 6 -56.40 20.29 20.73
C LEU A 6 -56.40 21.81 20.87
N ILE A 7 -56.18 22.34 22.07
CA ILE A 7 -56.10 23.81 22.29
C ILE A 7 -54.88 24.41 21.61
N LYS A 8 -53.72 23.75 21.66
CA LYS A 8 -52.50 24.23 20.98
C LYS A 8 -52.71 24.33 19.48
N LYS A 9 -53.26 23.28 18.88
CA LYS A 9 -53.58 23.26 17.46
C LYS A 9 -54.55 24.37 17.07
N ASP A 10 -55.59 24.58 17.87
CA ASP A 10 -56.58 25.65 17.69
C ASP A 10 -55.98 27.07 17.80
N LEU A 11 -55.03 27.27 18.72
CA LEU A 11 -54.29 28.52 18.89
C LEU A 11 -53.24 28.78 17.78
N GLU A 12 -52.62 27.73 17.24
CA GLU A 12 -51.61 27.81 16.17
C GLU A 12 -52.24 28.01 14.79
N GLU A 13 -53.31 27.27 14.48
CA GLU A 13 -54.03 27.35 13.21
C GLU A 13 -54.97 28.56 13.16
N LYS A 14 -55.28 29.17 14.32
CA LYS A 14 -56.27 30.25 14.48
C LYS A 14 -57.57 29.94 13.74
N SER A 15 -58.00 28.68 13.83
CA SER A 15 -59.05 28.12 12.98
C SER A 15 -60.42 28.35 13.63
N GLY A 16 -61.15 29.35 13.15
CA GLY A 16 -62.49 29.66 13.64
C GLY A 16 -62.94 31.09 13.35
N LYS A 17 -64.25 31.37 13.41
CA LYS A 17 -64.79 32.73 13.20
C LYS A 17 -64.51 33.67 14.38
N GLU A 18 -64.22 33.09 15.55
CA GLU A 18 -63.86 33.74 16.80
C GLU A 18 -62.51 34.51 16.76
N TRP A 19 -61.69 34.25 15.74
CA TRP A 19 -60.40 34.94 15.54
C TRP A 19 -60.51 36.22 14.71
N LEU A 20 -61.65 36.43 14.02
CA LEU A 20 -61.86 37.59 13.15
C LEU A 20 -62.08 38.87 13.98
N GLY A 21 -61.20 39.85 13.81
CA GLY A 21 -61.28 41.14 14.51
C GLY A 21 -60.69 41.15 15.92
N LEU A 22 -59.90 40.14 16.28
CA LEU A 22 -59.20 40.09 17.57
C LEU A 22 -58.19 41.25 17.69
N GLN A 23 -58.14 41.90 18.86
CA GLN A 23 -57.10 42.89 19.14
C GLN A 23 -55.73 42.20 19.27
N ARG A 24 -54.69 42.83 18.72
CA ARG A 24 -53.30 42.32 18.73
C ARG A 24 -52.78 41.97 20.13
N GLN A 25 -53.25 42.67 21.16
CA GLN A 25 -52.89 42.38 22.56
C GLN A 25 -53.48 41.03 23.04
N THR A 26 -54.72 40.73 22.67
CA THR A 26 -55.38 39.46 23.00
C THR A 26 -54.70 38.29 22.30
N GLU A 27 -54.33 38.49 21.03
CA GLU A 27 -53.59 37.52 20.24
C GLU A 27 -52.23 37.19 20.88
N ASN A 28 -51.46 38.21 21.29
CA ASN A 28 -50.18 38.01 21.98
C ASN A 28 -50.33 37.28 23.33
N ARG A 29 -51.44 37.49 24.04
CA ARG A 29 -51.75 36.79 25.31
C ARG A 29 -52.13 35.33 25.07
N LEU A 30 -52.86 35.03 23.99
CA LEU A 30 -53.18 33.65 23.59
C LEU A 30 -51.95 32.89 23.10
N VAL A 31 -51.06 33.53 22.33
CA VAL A 31 -49.76 32.94 21.96
C VAL A 31 -48.91 32.67 23.20
N SER A 32 -48.95 33.56 24.19
CA SER A 32 -48.28 33.35 25.47
C SER A 32 -48.83 32.14 26.23
N LEU A 33 -50.12 31.81 26.07
CA LEU A 33 -50.75 30.66 26.71
C LEU A 33 -50.19 29.34 26.18
N ILE A 34 -49.89 29.26 24.88
CA ILE A 34 -49.25 28.08 24.26
C ILE A 34 -47.96 27.73 25.01
N TRP A 35 -47.10 28.73 25.25
CA TRP A 35 -45.84 28.54 25.96
C TRP A 35 -46.03 27.99 27.38
N TYR A 36 -47.03 28.48 28.12
CA TYR A 36 -47.31 27.96 29.47
C TYR A 36 -47.91 26.56 29.46
N LEU A 37 -48.69 26.22 28.43
CA LEU A 37 -49.18 24.85 28.22
C LEU A 37 -48.05 23.87 27.85
N ASP A 38 -46.86 24.34 27.48
CA ASP A 38 -45.65 23.50 27.31
C ASP A 38 -44.74 23.47 28.54
N HIS A 39 -45.03 24.29 29.56
CA HIS A 39 -44.17 24.40 30.72
C HIS A 39 -44.27 23.14 31.62
N VAL A 40 -43.13 22.51 31.91
CA VAL A 40 -43.05 21.24 32.66
C VAL A 40 -43.80 21.30 34.00
N LYS A 41 -43.61 22.39 34.77
CA LYS A 41 -44.29 22.60 36.06
C LYS A 41 -45.82 22.80 35.97
N VAL A 42 -46.32 23.18 34.80
CA VAL A 42 -47.77 23.25 34.54
C VAL A 42 -48.30 21.85 34.26
N GLN A 43 -47.58 21.06 33.44
CA GLN A 43 -47.92 19.66 33.15
C GLN A 43 -47.89 18.75 34.39
N GLU A 44 -47.00 19.02 35.34
CA GLU A 44 -46.90 18.28 36.61
C GLU A 44 -48.06 18.56 37.59
N ASN A 45 -48.92 19.56 37.33
CA ASN A 45 -50.05 19.91 38.18
C ASN A 45 -51.40 19.79 37.44
N PRO A 46 -52.06 18.62 37.50
CA PRO A 46 -53.29 18.33 36.75
C PRO A 46 -54.43 19.33 37.02
N LYS A 47 -54.56 19.82 38.26
CA LYS A 47 -55.61 20.78 38.63
C LYS A 47 -55.45 22.13 37.93
N LEU A 48 -54.20 22.58 37.78
CA LEU A 48 -53.88 23.85 37.15
C LEU A 48 -54.08 23.78 35.63
N VAL A 49 -53.81 22.62 35.03
CA VAL A 49 -54.12 22.34 33.62
C VAL A 49 -55.62 22.37 33.36
N GLU A 50 -56.42 21.71 34.19
CA GLU A 50 -57.88 21.70 34.05
C GLU A 50 -58.47 23.12 34.16
N GLU A 51 -57.98 23.91 35.11
CA GLU A 51 -58.38 25.31 35.29
C GLU A 51 -58.06 26.17 34.05
N ILE A 52 -56.87 26.01 33.45
CA ILE A 52 -56.50 26.73 32.22
C ILE A 52 -57.39 26.32 31.04
N ILE A 53 -57.71 25.03 30.91
CA ILE A 53 -58.57 24.50 29.86
C ILE A 53 -60.00 25.06 29.98
N GLU A 54 -60.55 25.10 31.20
CA GLU A 54 -61.89 25.67 31.45
C GLU A 54 -61.94 27.16 31.13
N LEU A 55 -60.91 27.91 31.55
CA LEU A 55 -60.79 29.34 31.24
C LEU A 55 -60.67 29.59 29.73
N TYR A 56 -59.90 28.75 29.01
CA TYR A 56 -59.80 28.79 27.56
C TYR A 56 -61.15 28.59 26.86
N ASN A 57 -61.85 27.51 27.20
CA ASN A 57 -63.14 27.21 26.59
C ASN A 57 -64.20 28.28 26.90
N THR A 58 -64.19 28.82 28.12
CA THR A 58 -65.07 29.93 28.51
C THR A 58 -64.78 31.18 27.66
N ALA A 59 -63.50 31.53 27.47
CA ALA A 59 -63.13 32.65 26.62
C ALA A 59 -63.53 32.40 25.16
N LYS A 60 -63.29 31.18 24.64
CA LYS A 60 -63.63 30.78 23.27
C LYS A 60 -65.12 30.92 22.97
N ILE A 61 -66.01 30.47 23.88
CA ILE A 61 -67.46 30.61 23.74
C ILE A 61 -67.89 32.09 23.64
N THR A 62 -67.13 32.99 24.27
CA THR A 62 -67.40 34.44 24.23
C THR A 62 -66.67 35.19 23.12
N ASN A 63 -66.15 34.49 22.10
CA ASN A 63 -65.29 35.06 21.06
C ASN A 63 -64.10 35.87 21.65
N PHE A 64 -63.54 35.37 22.74
CA PHE A 64 -62.44 35.99 23.49
C PHE A 64 -62.70 37.44 23.96
N ILE A 65 -63.97 37.80 24.14
CA ILE A 65 -64.36 39.09 24.74
C ILE A 65 -64.10 39.06 26.25
N LYS A 66 -64.34 37.92 26.93
CA LYS A 66 -64.10 37.76 28.37
C LYS A 66 -62.79 37.04 28.66
N MET A 67 -61.68 37.75 28.46
CA MET A 67 -60.32 37.21 28.65
C MET A 67 -59.74 37.42 30.06
N GLU A 68 -60.44 38.12 30.96
CA GLU A 68 -59.92 38.47 32.28
C GLU A 68 -59.44 37.27 33.10
N GLY A 69 -60.13 36.12 33.01
CA GLY A 69 -59.76 34.90 33.71
C GLY A 69 -58.44 34.31 33.20
N ILE A 70 -58.28 34.21 31.88
CA ILE A 70 -57.03 33.75 31.26
C ILE A 70 -55.90 34.73 31.53
N ILE A 71 -56.14 36.04 31.42
CA ILE A 71 -55.13 37.07 31.64
C ILE A 71 -54.65 37.05 33.10
N ARG A 72 -55.56 37.03 34.08
CA ARG A 72 -55.17 36.92 35.50
C ARG A 72 -54.41 35.63 35.77
N LYS A 73 -54.81 34.51 35.15
CA LYS A 73 -54.11 33.24 35.32
C LYS A 73 -52.72 33.29 34.69
N LEU A 74 -52.58 33.84 33.49
CA LEU A 74 -51.30 34.06 32.82
C LEU A 74 -50.39 34.99 33.62
N ASP A 75 -50.93 36.04 34.23
CA ASP A 75 -50.15 36.93 35.09
C ASP A 75 -49.71 36.19 36.37
N GLN A 76 -50.58 35.39 37.00
CA GLN A 76 -50.19 34.52 38.12
C GLN A 76 -49.12 33.49 37.73
N LEU A 77 -49.21 32.90 36.55
CA LEU A 77 -48.23 31.96 36.01
C LEU A 77 -46.93 32.67 35.66
N SER A 78 -46.98 33.90 35.16
CA SER A 78 -45.79 34.72 34.92
C SER A 78 -45.07 35.10 36.21
N ILE A 79 -45.79 35.30 37.31
CA ILE A 79 -45.22 35.57 38.64
C ILE A 79 -44.69 34.27 39.26
N LYS A 80 -45.43 33.16 39.16
CA LYS A 80 -45.04 31.87 39.76
C LYS A 80 -43.94 31.14 38.99
N PHE A 81 -43.90 31.31 37.69
CA PHE A 81 -42.98 30.58 36.81
C PHE A 81 -41.99 31.49 36.08
N SER A 82 -41.90 32.78 36.45
CA SER A 82 -41.04 33.82 35.86
C SER A 82 -40.87 33.66 34.36
N LYS A 83 -41.56 34.49 33.58
CA LYS A 83 -41.30 34.63 32.14
C LYS A 83 -39.97 35.37 31.89
N GLU A 84 -38.87 34.80 32.37
CA GLU A 84 -37.49 35.23 32.15
C GLU A 84 -36.73 34.11 31.46
N SER A 85 -37.22 33.70 30.30
CA SER A 85 -36.46 32.84 29.37
C SER A 85 -37.02 32.85 27.95
N ALA A 86 -37.33 34.01 27.36
CA ALA A 86 -37.39 34.18 25.89
C ALA A 86 -37.55 35.64 25.43
N ILE A 87 -36.72 36.57 25.91
CA ILE A 87 -36.05 37.57 25.07
C ILE A 87 -34.76 37.86 25.84
N ARG A 88 -33.62 37.33 25.41
CA ARG A 88 -32.34 37.90 25.84
C ARG A 88 -32.22 39.27 25.15
N LYS A 89 -32.96 40.26 25.63
CA LYS A 89 -32.36 41.56 25.85
C LYS A 89 -31.57 41.33 27.12
N THR A 90 -30.28 41.05 27.01
CA THR A 90 -29.40 41.21 28.17
C THR A 90 -29.61 42.64 28.64
N PRO A 91 -30.14 42.88 29.85
CA PRO A 91 -29.86 44.14 30.48
C PRO A 91 -28.35 44.08 30.72
N PHE A 92 -27.57 44.90 30.03
CA PHE A 92 -26.20 45.17 30.46
C PHE A 92 -26.28 46.00 31.74
N ALA A 93 -26.76 45.36 32.80
CA ALA A 93 -26.76 45.89 34.14
C ALA A 93 -25.31 45.84 34.61
N GLN A 94 -24.61 46.96 34.45
CA GLN A 94 -23.45 47.41 35.22
C GLN A 94 -22.71 46.29 35.99
N SER A 95 -22.09 45.35 35.27
CA SER A 95 -21.14 44.40 35.86
C SER A 95 -19.73 44.94 35.63
N ARG A 96 -19.37 45.96 36.41
CA ARG A 96 -17.96 46.18 36.74
C ARG A 96 -17.45 44.92 37.44
N SER A 97 -16.87 43.99 36.67
CA SER A 97 -16.01 42.85 37.06
C SER A 97 -16.41 41.51 36.42
N LEU A 98 -16.23 41.37 35.11
CA LEU A 98 -15.92 40.09 34.47
C LEU A 98 -14.69 40.26 33.57
N ARG A 99 -13.53 40.53 34.21
CA ARG A 99 -12.26 40.20 33.57
C ARG A 99 -12.13 38.69 33.60
N GLY A 100 -11.93 38.04 32.46
CA GLY A 100 -11.29 36.73 32.54
C GLY A 100 -11.11 35.93 31.27
N GLU A 101 -12.14 35.74 30.45
CA GLU A 101 -12.05 34.67 29.44
C GLU A 101 -12.30 35.17 28.01
N PRO A 102 -11.23 35.26 27.19
CA PRO A 102 -11.33 35.55 25.76
C PRO A 102 -12.31 34.62 25.02
N ALA A 103 -12.52 33.39 25.52
CA ALA A 103 -13.44 32.41 24.97
C ALA A 103 -14.93 32.81 25.06
N ILE A 104 -15.32 33.57 26.09
CA ILE A 104 -16.70 34.04 26.26
C ILE A 104 -16.98 35.18 25.28
N TYR A 105 -16.04 36.13 25.18
CA TYR A 105 -16.17 37.24 24.22
C TYR A 105 -16.07 36.79 22.77
N ALA A 106 -15.28 35.76 22.46
CA ALA A 106 -15.28 35.15 21.14
C ALA A 106 -16.71 34.72 20.75
N LYS A 107 -17.39 33.94 21.58
CA LYS A 107 -18.79 33.52 21.33
C LYS A 107 -19.77 34.70 21.23
N LEU A 108 -19.63 35.71 22.09
CA LEU A 108 -20.50 36.89 22.04
C LEU A 108 -20.29 37.72 20.77
N ILE A 109 -19.04 37.89 20.34
CA ILE A 109 -18.70 38.56 19.07
C ILE A 109 -19.31 37.79 17.89
N GLU A 110 -19.23 36.46 17.90
CA GLU A 110 -19.82 35.59 16.87
C GLU A 110 -21.34 35.71 16.79
N GLU A 111 -22.02 35.66 17.94
CA GLU A 111 -23.47 35.88 18.01
C GLU A 111 -23.84 37.28 17.51
N PHE A 112 -23.02 38.30 17.79
CA PHE A 112 -23.28 39.66 17.35
C PHE A 112 -23.08 39.86 15.85
N ILE A 113 -22.01 39.30 15.28
CA ILE A 113 -21.76 39.30 13.83
C ILE A 113 -22.96 38.69 13.11
N LYS A 114 -23.47 37.54 13.59
CA LYS A 114 -24.64 36.88 13.02
C LYS A 114 -25.91 37.75 13.08
N GLN A 115 -26.16 38.38 14.23
CA GLN A 115 -27.30 39.29 14.39
C GLN A 115 -27.26 40.47 13.42
N LEU A 116 -26.09 41.05 13.20
CA LEU A 116 -25.87 42.14 12.25
C LEU A 116 -26.06 41.70 10.80
N ASP A 117 -25.55 40.52 10.44
CA ASP A 117 -25.66 39.98 9.09
C ASP A 117 -27.13 39.64 8.74
N ASP A 118 -27.85 39.04 9.69
CA ASP A 118 -29.29 38.78 9.60
C ASP A 118 -30.08 40.10 9.47
N PHE A 119 -29.70 41.14 10.22
CA PHE A 119 -30.33 42.46 10.14
C PHE A 119 -30.09 43.13 8.79
N LEU A 120 -28.85 43.14 8.28
CA LEU A 120 -28.50 43.71 6.98
C LEU A 120 -29.22 42.99 5.83
N SER A 121 -29.45 41.69 5.97
CA SER A 121 -30.19 40.86 5.02
C SER A 121 -31.72 40.99 5.13
N SER A 122 -32.23 41.63 6.18
CA SER A 122 -33.66 41.83 6.40
C SER A 122 -34.26 42.95 5.52
N THR A 123 -35.59 43.01 5.45
CA THR A 123 -36.32 44.10 4.77
C THR A 123 -36.03 45.47 5.39
N SER A 124 -35.76 45.52 6.70
CA SER A 124 -35.38 46.75 7.40
C SER A 124 -33.96 47.18 7.02
N GLY A 125 -32.99 46.27 7.03
CA GLY A 125 -31.59 46.56 6.67
C GLY A 125 -31.44 46.97 5.20
N THR A 126 -32.17 46.32 4.29
CA THR A 126 -32.18 46.65 2.85
C THR A 126 -32.88 47.97 2.54
N SER A 127 -33.70 48.52 3.45
CA SER A 127 -34.33 49.84 3.30
C SER A 127 -33.45 51.02 3.75
N LEU A 128 -32.33 50.76 4.42
CA LEU A 128 -31.44 51.80 4.96
C LEU A 128 -30.72 52.63 3.88
N PRO A 129 -30.36 53.88 4.17
CA PRO A 129 -29.51 54.71 3.31
C PRO A 129 -28.18 54.03 3.00
N GLU A 130 -27.67 54.21 1.78
CA GLU A 130 -26.44 53.56 1.31
C GLU A 130 -25.21 53.90 2.18
N LYS A 131 -25.14 55.14 2.68
CA LYS A 131 -24.09 55.56 3.63
C LYS A 131 -24.15 54.74 4.93
N THR A 132 -25.34 54.54 5.48
CA THR A 132 -25.56 53.78 6.71
C THR A 132 -25.19 52.31 6.53
N LYS A 133 -25.57 51.71 5.39
CA LYS A 133 -25.17 50.34 5.04
C LYS A 133 -23.66 50.18 4.95
N LYS A 134 -22.96 51.11 4.29
CA LYS A 134 -21.49 51.09 4.19
C LYS A 134 -20.84 51.13 5.57
N SER A 135 -21.27 52.04 6.45
CA SER A 135 -20.76 52.11 7.82
C SER A 135 -21.02 50.82 8.62
N LEU A 136 -22.20 50.21 8.48
CA LEU A 136 -22.53 48.93 9.13
C LEU A 136 -21.68 47.76 8.60
N ILE A 137 -21.37 47.74 7.29
CA ILE A 137 -20.46 46.76 6.70
C ILE A 137 -19.03 46.95 7.25
N THR A 138 -18.54 48.20 7.30
CA THR A 138 -17.24 48.50 7.91
C THR A 138 -17.21 48.13 9.40
N PHE A 139 -18.34 48.28 10.10
CA PHE A 139 -18.46 47.84 11.49
C PHE A 139 -18.37 46.32 11.62
N LEU A 140 -19.05 45.58 10.74
CA LEU A 140 -18.95 44.13 10.64
C LEU A 140 -17.49 43.69 10.42
N ASP A 141 -16.76 44.38 9.54
CA ASP A 141 -15.34 44.11 9.29
C ASP A 141 -14.48 44.32 10.55
N TYR A 142 -14.78 45.34 11.37
CA TYR A 142 -14.10 45.53 12.66
C TYR A 142 -14.48 44.49 13.71
N LEU A 143 -15.72 43.99 13.71
CA LEU A 143 -16.11 42.87 14.57
C LEU A 143 -15.34 41.58 14.22
N ASN A 144 -14.98 41.41 12.94
CA ASN A 144 -14.15 40.30 12.45
C ASN A 144 -12.64 40.45 12.74
N HIS A 145 -12.21 41.58 13.33
CA HIS A 145 -10.80 41.86 13.51
C HIS A 145 -10.18 40.95 14.61
N PRO A 146 -9.05 40.24 14.34
CA PRO A 146 -8.50 39.23 15.25
C PRO A 146 -8.07 39.78 16.62
N LYS A 147 -7.71 41.06 16.67
CA LYS A 147 -7.35 41.75 17.93
C LYS A 147 -8.56 42.21 18.75
N LEU A 148 -9.80 42.06 18.27
CA LEU A 148 -10.98 42.47 19.02
C LEU A 148 -11.26 41.52 20.20
N ILE A 149 -11.03 40.22 20.02
CA ILE A 149 -11.22 39.18 21.05
C ILE A 149 -10.40 39.49 22.32
N SER A 150 -9.21 40.08 22.17
CA SER A 150 -8.37 40.50 23.29
C SER A 150 -8.68 41.90 23.83
N LYS A 151 -9.60 42.65 23.19
CA LYS A 151 -10.01 44.01 23.57
C LYS A 151 -11.50 44.05 23.96
N THR A 152 -11.85 43.28 24.97
CA THR A 152 -13.24 43.09 25.45
C THR A 152 -13.97 44.40 25.74
N GLY A 153 -13.30 45.40 26.35
CA GLY A 153 -13.90 46.71 26.60
C GLY A 153 -14.17 47.56 25.35
N LEU A 154 -13.47 47.29 24.23
CA LEU A 154 -13.81 47.90 22.94
C LEU A 154 -15.07 47.26 22.35
N TYR A 155 -15.19 45.93 22.46
CA TYR A 155 -16.38 45.21 22.02
C TYR A 155 -17.64 45.65 22.77
N GLU A 156 -17.57 45.80 24.10
CA GLU A 156 -18.71 46.29 24.89
C GLU A 156 -19.17 47.69 24.46
N GLU A 157 -18.20 48.58 24.20
CA GLU A 157 -18.49 49.93 23.69
C GLU A 157 -19.08 49.91 22.27
N MET A 158 -18.58 49.02 21.41
CA MET A 158 -19.13 48.79 20.07
C MET A 158 -20.58 48.31 20.13
N ARG A 159 -20.87 47.35 21.03
CA ARG A 159 -22.21 46.81 21.23
C ARG A 159 -23.18 47.85 21.78
N GLU A 160 -22.79 48.57 22.83
CA GLU A 160 -23.61 49.62 23.44
C GLU A 160 -23.97 50.72 22.43
N LYS A 161 -23.02 51.11 21.58
CA LYS A 161 -23.26 52.12 20.54
C LYS A 161 -24.13 51.60 19.40
N TYR A 162 -23.99 50.32 19.04
CA TYR A 162 -24.89 49.69 18.07
C TYR A 162 -26.32 49.63 18.60
N ASP A 163 -26.53 49.15 19.82
CA ASP A 163 -27.86 49.02 20.43
C ASP A 163 -28.56 50.41 20.49
N LYS A 164 -27.82 51.47 20.85
CA LYS A 164 -28.33 52.86 20.82
C LYS A 164 -28.66 53.37 19.41
N ALA A 165 -27.89 52.97 18.40
CA ALA A 165 -28.14 53.36 17.02
C ALA A 165 -29.36 52.61 16.45
N GLU A 166 -29.52 51.34 16.81
CA GLU A 166 -30.69 50.51 16.48
C GLU A 166 -31.97 51.07 17.10
N GLU A 167 -31.94 51.48 18.38
CA GLU A 167 -33.07 52.15 19.04
C GLU A 167 -33.50 53.46 18.38
N GLN A 168 -32.59 54.10 17.63
CA GLN A 168 -32.85 55.34 16.89
C GLN A 168 -33.08 55.09 15.40
N ASP A 169 -33.37 53.85 14.98
CA ASP A 169 -33.55 53.45 13.58
C ASP A 169 -32.39 53.91 12.66
N PHE A 170 -31.18 54.02 13.22
CA PHE A 170 -29.98 54.51 12.53
C PHE A 170 -30.13 55.91 11.92
N LEU A 171 -31.03 56.75 12.46
CA LEU A 171 -31.32 58.11 11.98
C LEU A 171 -30.15 59.10 12.20
N SER A 172 -29.25 58.84 13.15
CA SER A 172 -28.04 59.62 13.41
C SER A 172 -26.80 58.73 13.42
N MET A 173 -26.02 58.77 12.33
CA MET A 173 -24.78 58.00 12.19
C MET A 173 -23.53 58.71 12.72
N SER A 174 -23.65 59.94 13.23
CA SER A 174 -22.50 60.72 13.74
C SER A 174 -21.77 60.00 14.88
N VAL A 175 -22.52 59.41 15.81
CA VAL A 175 -21.99 58.62 16.94
C VAL A 175 -21.35 57.29 16.47
N PHE A 176 -21.82 56.78 15.34
CA PHE A 176 -21.36 55.54 14.72
C PHE A 176 -20.06 55.75 13.93
N ASP A 177 -19.95 56.86 13.19
CA ASP A 177 -18.73 57.27 12.48
C ASP A 177 -17.57 57.52 13.48
N ASP A 178 -17.83 58.14 14.63
CA ASP A 178 -16.85 58.30 15.71
C ASP A 178 -16.39 56.95 16.31
N MET A 179 -17.29 55.97 16.34
CA MET A 179 -16.96 54.63 16.82
C MET A 179 -16.11 53.86 15.81
N LEU A 180 -16.41 53.95 14.52
CA LEU A 180 -15.58 53.37 13.46
C LEU A 180 -14.17 53.95 13.45
N ASN A 181 -14.03 55.27 13.57
CA ASN A 181 -12.72 55.92 13.69
C ASN A 181 -11.94 55.41 14.91
N LYS A 182 -12.63 55.18 16.03
CA LYS A 182 -12.03 54.63 17.25
C LYS A 182 -11.62 53.16 17.07
N CYS A 183 -12.40 52.37 16.35
CA CYS A 183 -12.07 51.00 15.96
C CYS A 183 -10.83 50.99 15.08
N GLU A 184 -10.73 51.87 14.10
CA GLU A 184 -9.54 52.01 13.25
C GLU A 184 -8.28 52.33 14.06
N ILE A 185 -8.35 53.31 14.97
CA ILE A 185 -7.22 53.69 15.83
C ILE A 185 -6.81 52.55 16.75
N LYS A 186 -7.77 51.84 17.34
CA LYS A 186 -7.49 50.80 18.35
C LYS A 186 -7.15 49.46 17.73
N LEU A 187 -7.75 49.06 16.62
CA LEU A 187 -7.58 47.75 16.00
C LEU A 187 -6.54 47.78 14.87
N GLY A 188 -6.40 48.94 14.21
CA GLY A 188 -5.64 49.12 12.98
C GLY A 188 -6.57 49.19 11.77
N ALA A 189 -6.01 49.49 10.60
CA ALA A 189 -6.76 49.42 9.34
C ALA A 189 -7.24 47.99 9.08
N ILE A 190 -8.44 47.85 8.51
CA ILE A 190 -9.00 46.56 8.12
C ILE A 190 -8.10 45.97 7.01
N THR A 191 -7.35 44.93 7.34
CA THR A 191 -6.54 44.16 6.37
C THR A 191 -7.42 43.12 5.67
N ASP A 192 -6.99 42.60 4.53
CA ASP A 192 -7.73 41.53 3.83
C ASP A 192 -7.83 40.23 4.66
N GLU A 193 -6.93 40.02 5.62
CA GLU A 193 -7.02 38.96 6.63
C GLU A 193 -8.15 39.20 7.64
N SER A 194 -8.44 40.47 7.96
CA SER A 194 -9.52 40.87 8.88
C SER A 194 -10.91 40.73 8.23
N LYS A 195 -10.97 40.80 6.89
CA LYS A 195 -12.20 40.55 6.10
C LYS A 195 -12.49 39.05 5.91
N LYS A 196 -11.52 38.18 6.20
CA LYS A 196 -11.58 36.74 5.90
C LYS A 196 -11.68 35.89 7.17
N TRP A 197 -12.47 36.36 8.14
CA TRP A 197 -12.76 35.58 9.33
C TRP A 197 -13.76 34.47 8.97
N LYS A 198 -13.36 33.23 9.21
CA LYS A 198 -14.22 32.05 9.12
C LYS A 198 -14.78 31.72 10.50
N SER A 199 -16.09 31.44 10.56
CA SER A 199 -16.76 31.03 11.79
C SER A 199 -16.06 29.83 12.44
N PRO A 200 -16.07 29.67 13.79
CA PRO A 200 -15.57 28.45 14.40
C PRO A 200 -16.27 27.20 13.87
N GLU A 201 -17.52 27.32 13.41
CA GLU A 201 -18.23 26.22 12.75
C GLU A 201 -17.60 25.86 11.40
N GLU A 202 -17.16 26.85 10.62
CA GLU A 202 -16.46 26.63 9.35
C GLU A 202 -15.06 26.08 9.59
N LYS A 203 -14.33 26.61 10.57
CA LYS A 203 -13.03 26.05 10.99
C LYS A 203 -13.16 24.62 11.49
N LYS A 204 -14.22 24.33 12.25
CA LYS A 204 -14.50 22.97 12.75
C LYS A 204 -14.74 22.01 11.58
N LYS A 205 -15.55 22.40 10.59
CA LYS A 205 -15.75 21.61 9.35
C LYS A 205 -14.45 21.40 8.58
N GLU A 206 -13.59 22.41 8.48
CA GLU A 206 -12.28 22.28 7.84
C GLU A 206 -11.36 21.32 8.59
N PHE A 207 -11.37 21.38 9.93
CA PHE A 207 -10.63 20.44 10.76
C PHE A 207 -11.17 19.00 10.64
N GLU A 208 -12.50 18.83 10.63
CA GLU A 208 -13.13 17.52 10.41
C GLU A 208 -12.74 16.93 9.05
N ALA A 209 -12.81 17.71 7.98
CA ALA A 209 -12.37 17.29 6.65
C ALA A 209 -10.87 16.97 6.59
N ALA A 210 -10.04 17.72 7.30
CA ALA A 210 -8.60 17.45 7.39
C ALA A 210 -8.32 16.16 8.16
N ILE A 211 -9.08 15.87 9.23
CA ILE A 211 -8.98 14.60 9.98
C ILE A 211 -9.38 13.43 9.09
N GLU A 212 -10.52 13.51 8.39
CA GLU A 212 -10.96 12.46 7.46
C GLU A 212 -9.91 12.18 6.38
N ASN A 213 -9.32 13.24 5.80
CA ASN A 213 -8.25 13.08 4.81
C ASN A 213 -6.99 12.43 5.42
N PHE A 214 -6.61 12.82 6.64
CA PHE A 214 -5.47 12.24 7.34
C PHE A 214 -5.72 10.76 7.71
N GLU A 215 -6.94 10.41 8.08
CA GLU A 215 -7.33 9.01 8.33
C GLU A 215 -7.24 8.17 7.06
N ALA A 216 -7.74 8.68 5.93
CA ALA A 216 -7.61 8.01 4.64
C ALA A 216 -6.15 7.83 4.20
N GLU A 217 -5.31 8.87 4.40
CA GLU A 217 -3.88 8.80 4.10
C GLU A 217 -3.17 7.78 5.00
N LYS A 218 -3.51 7.73 6.29
CA LYS A 218 -3.00 6.74 7.24
C LYS A 218 -3.38 5.32 6.83
N GLU A 219 -4.62 5.08 6.41
CA GLU A 219 -5.06 3.76 5.93
C GLU A 219 -4.27 3.34 4.68
N SER A 220 -4.09 4.26 3.72
CA SER A 220 -3.27 4.01 2.53
C SER A 220 -1.81 3.69 2.89
N PHE A 221 -1.21 4.41 3.84
CA PHE A 221 0.14 4.09 4.31
C PHE A 221 0.22 2.72 4.99
N GLN A 222 -0.80 2.33 5.76
CA GLN A 222 -0.85 1.01 6.38
C GLN A 222 -0.95 -0.11 5.34
N GLU A 223 -1.71 0.09 4.26
CA GLU A 223 -1.79 -0.85 3.15
C GLU A 223 -0.44 -0.97 2.43
N ASN A 224 0.22 0.16 2.14
CA ASN A 224 1.54 0.18 1.52
C ASN A 224 2.59 -0.54 2.37
N LEU A 225 2.56 -0.38 3.71
CA LEU A 225 3.45 -1.10 4.60
C LEU A 225 3.23 -2.61 4.56
N LYS A 226 1.98 -3.08 4.53
CA LYS A 226 1.67 -4.51 4.39
C LYS A 226 2.17 -5.06 3.06
N ASN A 227 1.98 -4.31 1.97
CA ASN A 227 2.45 -4.71 0.65
C ASN A 227 3.99 -4.81 0.60
N LEU A 228 4.69 -3.84 1.19
CA LEU A 228 6.15 -3.86 1.31
C LEU A 228 6.65 -5.03 2.16
N GLU A 229 5.94 -5.38 3.24
CA GLU A 229 6.29 -6.54 4.07
C GLU A 229 6.14 -7.86 3.29
N ILE A 230 5.07 -8.01 2.50
CA ILE A 230 4.86 -9.15 1.62
C ILE A 230 5.97 -9.22 0.55
N GLU A 231 6.29 -8.10 -0.09
CA GLU A 231 7.35 -8.03 -1.10
C GLU A 231 8.74 -8.36 -0.51
N SER A 232 9.02 -7.87 0.70
CA SER A 232 10.25 -8.16 1.43
C SER A 232 10.39 -9.65 1.75
N GLU A 233 9.33 -10.32 2.20
CA GLU A 233 9.39 -11.75 2.48
C GLU A 233 9.51 -12.57 1.18
N ALA A 234 8.83 -12.16 0.10
CA ALA A 234 8.98 -12.77 -1.20
C ALA A 234 10.43 -12.69 -1.72
N MET A 235 11.06 -11.51 -1.62
CA MET A 235 12.47 -11.31 -1.97
C MET A 235 13.42 -12.16 -1.12
N LYS A 236 13.11 -12.36 0.15
CA LYS A 236 13.91 -13.20 1.04
C LYS A 236 13.85 -14.68 0.62
N VAL A 237 12.65 -15.18 0.31
CA VAL A 237 12.46 -16.54 -0.22
C VAL A 237 13.21 -16.72 -1.55
N GLU A 238 13.12 -15.74 -2.45
CA GLU A 238 13.83 -15.78 -3.73
C GLU A 238 15.36 -15.79 -3.54
N ARG A 239 15.87 -15.00 -2.60
CA ARG A 239 17.30 -15.01 -2.23
C ARG A 239 17.75 -16.37 -1.70
N GLU A 240 16.99 -16.98 -0.80
CA GLU A 240 17.30 -18.32 -0.27
C GLU A 240 17.30 -19.37 -1.38
N LYS A 241 16.36 -19.27 -2.33
CA LYS A 241 16.33 -20.14 -3.51
C LYS A 241 17.58 -19.98 -4.37
N MET A 242 17.97 -18.73 -4.68
CA MET A 242 19.18 -18.46 -5.47
C MET A 242 20.46 -18.96 -4.78
N GLU A 243 20.56 -18.82 -3.46
CA GLU A 243 21.73 -19.33 -2.73
C GLU A 243 21.81 -20.87 -2.78
N ASN A 244 20.66 -21.54 -2.69
CA ASN A 244 20.60 -23.00 -2.86
C ASN A 244 20.96 -23.43 -4.28
N GLU A 245 20.44 -22.76 -5.31
CA GLU A 245 20.78 -23.03 -6.72
C GLU A 245 22.28 -22.83 -6.97
N LYS A 246 22.86 -21.76 -6.44
CA LYS A 246 24.31 -21.50 -6.51
C LYS A 246 25.11 -22.63 -5.85
N GLY A 247 24.71 -23.07 -4.66
CA GLY A 247 25.38 -24.18 -3.96
C GLY A 247 25.27 -25.52 -4.70
N GLN A 248 24.19 -25.75 -5.46
CA GLN A 248 24.07 -26.92 -6.34
C GLN A 248 25.03 -26.83 -7.53
N ILE A 249 25.08 -25.67 -8.20
CA ILE A 249 25.99 -25.43 -9.33
C ILE A 249 27.46 -25.58 -8.91
N GLU A 250 27.84 -25.12 -7.72
CA GLU A 250 29.21 -25.30 -7.21
C GLU A 250 29.57 -26.79 -7.05
N LYS A 251 28.66 -27.61 -6.51
CA LYS A 251 28.86 -29.06 -6.39
C LYS A 251 28.93 -29.76 -7.75
N GLU A 252 28.07 -29.39 -8.69
CA GLU A 252 28.12 -29.93 -10.06
C GLU A 252 29.45 -29.59 -10.74
N ARG A 253 29.94 -28.36 -10.54
CA ARG A 253 31.23 -27.93 -11.07
C ARG A 253 32.39 -28.72 -10.44
N GLU A 254 32.37 -28.97 -9.14
CA GLU A 254 33.38 -29.81 -8.47
C GLU A 254 33.37 -31.24 -9.03
N ASN A 255 32.19 -31.84 -9.20
CA ASN A 255 32.06 -33.17 -9.79
C ASN A 255 32.60 -33.24 -11.22
N LEU A 256 32.30 -32.24 -12.05
CA LEU A 256 32.81 -32.16 -13.43
C LEU A 256 34.34 -32.03 -13.48
N VAL A 257 34.94 -31.33 -12.52
CA VAL A 257 36.41 -31.24 -12.41
C VAL A 257 37.00 -32.62 -12.12
N ILE A 258 36.41 -33.36 -11.17
CA ILE A 258 36.85 -34.72 -10.83
C ILE A 258 36.71 -35.65 -12.04
N GLU A 259 35.55 -35.66 -12.70
CA GLU A 259 35.32 -36.50 -13.90
C GLU A 259 36.31 -36.18 -15.03
N HIS A 260 36.62 -34.89 -15.23
CA HIS A 260 37.61 -34.46 -16.21
C HIS A 260 39.04 -34.91 -15.85
N GLU A 261 39.41 -34.90 -14.57
CA GLU A 261 40.70 -35.42 -14.10
C GLU A 261 40.79 -36.94 -14.32
N GLU A 262 39.76 -37.69 -13.94
CA GLU A 262 39.68 -39.15 -14.15
C GLU A 262 39.80 -39.52 -15.64
N MET A 263 39.08 -38.80 -16.52
CA MET A 263 39.15 -39.01 -17.97
C MET A 263 40.55 -38.72 -18.53
N ASN A 264 41.26 -37.71 -18.00
CA ASN A 264 42.63 -37.44 -18.40
C ASN A 264 43.61 -38.53 -17.94
N GLU A 265 43.40 -39.12 -16.77
CA GLU A 265 44.19 -40.28 -16.33
C GLU A 265 43.94 -41.50 -17.21
N GLU A 266 42.69 -41.78 -17.55
CA GLU A 266 42.33 -42.88 -18.44
C GLU A 266 42.94 -42.70 -19.83
N ARG A 267 42.90 -41.47 -20.37
CA ARG A 267 43.55 -41.13 -21.64
C ARG A 267 45.06 -41.41 -21.61
N LYS A 268 45.74 -41.04 -20.53
CA LYS A 268 47.19 -41.31 -20.35
C LYS A 268 47.48 -42.81 -20.30
N LYS A 269 46.63 -43.60 -19.62
CA LYS A 269 46.75 -45.07 -19.58
C LYS A 269 46.60 -45.67 -20.98
N LEU A 270 45.59 -45.26 -21.74
CA LEU A 270 45.37 -45.72 -23.11
C LEU A 270 46.54 -45.35 -24.04
N GLU A 271 47.12 -44.16 -23.88
CA GLU A 271 48.29 -43.75 -24.67
C GLU A 271 49.54 -44.58 -24.35
N ALA A 272 49.73 -44.97 -23.08
CA ALA A 272 50.78 -45.89 -22.67
C ALA A 272 50.57 -47.31 -23.22
N GLU A 273 49.33 -47.84 -23.14
CA GLU A 273 48.98 -49.14 -23.71
C GLU A 273 49.19 -49.17 -25.23
N LYS A 274 48.76 -48.13 -25.94
CA LYS A 274 48.99 -48.00 -27.38
C LYS A 274 50.50 -48.04 -27.71
N SER A 275 51.31 -47.30 -26.96
CA SER A 275 52.76 -47.29 -27.13
C SER A 275 53.40 -48.66 -26.87
N GLN A 276 52.85 -49.43 -25.92
CA GLN A 276 53.29 -50.79 -25.66
C GLN A 276 52.93 -51.73 -26.82
N ILE A 277 51.70 -51.66 -27.32
CA ILE A 277 51.24 -52.47 -28.46
C ILE A 277 52.11 -52.18 -29.70
N GLU A 278 52.46 -50.92 -29.96
CA GLU A 278 53.34 -50.55 -31.08
C GLU A 278 54.74 -51.19 -30.96
N LYS A 279 55.29 -51.26 -29.74
CA LYS A 279 56.57 -51.96 -29.48
C LYS A 279 56.47 -53.46 -29.67
N GLU A 280 55.38 -54.08 -29.20
CA GLU A 280 55.13 -55.52 -29.38
C GLU A 280 54.97 -55.87 -30.86
N GLN A 281 54.24 -55.07 -31.63
CA GLN A 281 54.12 -55.21 -33.08
C GLN A 281 55.49 -55.11 -33.78
N GLY A 282 56.32 -54.14 -33.39
CA GLY A 282 57.69 -54.01 -33.91
C GLY A 282 58.54 -55.27 -33.62
N THR A 283 58.42 -55.81 -32.41
CA THR A 283 59.13 -57.02 -31.99
C THR A 283 58.67 -58.24 -32.80
N LEU A 284 57.36 -58.41 -32.98
CA LEU A 284 56.80 -59.49 -33.80
C LEU A 284 57.23 -59.39 -35.26
N LYS A 285 57.27 -58.18 -35.83
CA LYS A 285 57.74 -57.97 -37.21
C LYS A 285 59.20 -58.37 -37.39
N ASN A 286 60.06 -58.05 -36.41
CA ASN A 286 61.46 -58.47 -36.42
C ASN A 286 61.60 -59.99 -36.28
N ALA A 287 60.83 -60.61 -35.38
CA ALA A 287 60.83 -62.07 -35.22
C ALA A 287 60.39 -62.79 -36.51
N GLN A 288 59.36 -62.26 -37.19
CA GLN A 288 58.91 -62.78 -38.48
C GLN A 288 60.00 -62.68 -39.55
N GLY A 289 60.71 -61.55 -39.63
CA GLY A 289 61.84 -61.39 -40.57
C GLY A 289 62.99 -62.37 -40.31
N ASN A 290 63.32 -62.61 -39.03
CA ASN A 290 64.33 -63.59 -38.65
C ASN A 290 63.92 -65.02 -39.04
N LEU A 291 62.66 -65.39 -38.80
CA LEU A 291 62.13 -66.71 -39.18
C LEU A 291 62.15 -66.93 -40.70
N GLU A 292 61.84 -65.90 -41.49
CA GLU A 292 61.91 -66.02 -42.95
C GLU A 292 63.37 -66.21 -43.40
N THR A 293 64.32 -65.48 -42.81
CA THR A 293 65.76 -65.65 -43.08
C THR A 293 66.26 -67.05 -42.72
N GLU A 294 65.84 -67.57 -41.55
CA GLU A 294 66.20 -68.91 -41.10
C GLU A 294 65.62 -69.99 -42.04
N LYS A 295 64.39 -69.81 -42.50
CA LYS A 295 63.74 -70.68 -43.48
C LYS A 295 64.47 -70.69 -44.82
N GLU A 296 64.89 -69.53 -45.34
CA GLU A 296 65.71 -69.45 -46.57
C GLU A 296 67.03 -70.22 -46.41
N LEU A 297 67.70 -70.06 -45.27
CA LEU A 297 68.96 -70.75 -44.97
C LEU A 297 68.76 -72.27 -44.85
N PHE A 298 67.65 -72.73 -44.26
CA PHE A 298 67.30 -74.15 -44.24
C PHE A 298 67.01 -74.70 -45.63
N GLN A 299 66.33 -73.95 -46.49
CA GLN A 299 66.09 -74.35 -47.89
C GLN A 299 67.41 -74.49 -48.66
N GLU A 300 68.36 -73.58 -48.48
CA GLU A 300 69.68 -73.68 -49.09
C GLU A 300 70.46 -74.93 -48.59
N LYS A 301 70.44 -75.19 -47.28
CA LYS A 301 71.04 -76.41 -46.71
C LYS A 301 70.43 -77.68 -47.27
N LEU A 302 69.10 -77.73 -47.41
CA LEU A 302 68.41 -78.88 -48.00
C LEU A 302 68.87 -79.12 -49.44
N LYS A 303 68.92 -78.07 -50.26
CA LYS A 303 69.42 -78.16 -51.65
C LYS A 303 70.87 -78.67 -51.71
N ASN A 304 71.73 -78.20 -50.81
CA ASN A 304 73.12 -78.67 -50.75
C ASN A 304 73.21 -80.14 -50.35
N LEU A 305 72.40 -80.59 -49.38
CA LEU A 305 72.32 -82.00 -48.98
C LEU A 305 71.79 -82.89 -50.11
N GLU A 306 70.81 -82.41 -50.90
CA GLU A 306 70.32 -83.12 -52.08
C GLU A 306 71.44 -83.33 -53.11
N LEU A 307 72.22 -82.27 -53.41
CA LEU A 307 73.38 -82.36 -54.31
C LEU A 307 74.46 -83.31 -53.78
N GLU A 308 74.76 -83.28 -52.49
CA GLU A 308 75.71 -84.20 -51.86
C GLU A 308 75.22 -85.65 -51.92
N GLY A 309 73.92 -85.87 -51.72
CA GLY A 309 73.28 -87.17 -51.88
C GLY A 309 73.38 -87.72 -53.30
N GLU A 310 73.16 -86.88 -54.32
CA GLU A 310 73.34 -87.24 -55.73
C GLU A 310 74.81 -87.58 -56.03
N ALA A 311 75.76 -86.77 -55.55
CA ALA A 311 77.19 -87.03 -55.72
C ALA A 311 77.61 -88.36 -55.09
N MET A 312 77.15 -88.66 -53.86
CA MET A 312 77.39 -89.95 -53.21
C MET A 312 76.80 -91.13 -53.98
N LYS A 313 75.64 -90.95 -54.64
CA LYS A 313 75.03 -91.98 -55.48
C LYS A 313 75.90 -92.29 -56.69
N VAL A 314 76.41 -91.26 -57.37
CA VAL A 314 77.34 -91.40 -58.50
C VAL A 314 78.62 -92.12 -58.06
N GLU A 315 79.21 -91.73 -56.92
CA GLU A 315 80.42 -92.39 -56.42
C GLU A 315 80.18 -93.86 -56.05
N ARG A 316 79.01 -94.18 -55.47
CA ARG A 316 78.62 -95.57 -55.21
C ARG A 316 78.49 -96.38 -56.50
N GLU A 317 77.85 -95.83 -57.54
CA GLU A 317 77.74 -96.49 -58.84
C GLU A 317 79.12 -96.75 -59.45
N LYS A 318 80.03 -95.77 -59.36
CA LYS A 318 81.43 -95.92 -59.80
C LYS A 318 82.15 -97.03 -59.05
N ILE A 319 82.09 -97.04 -57.71
CA ILE A 319 82.69 -98.12 -56.89
C ILE A 319 82.12 -99.49 -57.28
N GLU A 320 80.81 -99.61 -57.54
CA GLU A 320 80.22 -100.87 -57.98
C GLU A 320 80.75 -101.31 -59.35
N THR A 321 80.93 -100.37 -60.30
CA THR A 321 81.55 -100.70 -61.59
C THR A 321 83.01 -101.14 -61.46
N GLU A 322 83.80 -100.47 -60.61
CA GLU A 322 85.18 -100.86 -60.31
C GLU A 322 85.25 -102.26 -59.67
N LYS A 323 84.33 -102.56 -58.76
CA LYS A 323 84.21 -103.88 -58.14
C LYS A 323 83.90 -104.98 -59.17
N VAL A 324 82.94 -104.76 -60.07
CA VAL A 324 82.61 -105.71 -61.15
C VAL A 324 83.82 -105.91 -62.07
N GLN A 325 84.58 -104.86 -62.36
CA GLN A 325 85.80 -104.95 -63.17
C GLN A 325 86.89 -105.78 -62.47
N MET A 326 87.15 -105.52 -61.18
CA MET A 326 88.08 -106.32 -60.37
C MET A 326 87.67 -107.79 -60.28
N GLU A 327 86.37 -108.09 -60.17
CA GLU A 327 85.87 -109.47 -60.16
C GLU A 327 86.14 -110.20 -61.48
N LYS A 328 86.00 -109.51 -62.63
CA LYS A 328 86.38 -110.05 -63.95
C LYS A 328 87.88 -110.31 -64.06
N GLU A 329 88.70 -109.35 -63.65
CA GLU A 329 90.16 -109.48 -63.65
C GLU A 329 90.61 -110.66 -62.78
N ARG A 330 90.03 -110.79 -61.58
CA ARG A 330 90.27 -111.96 -60.71
C ARG A 330 89.86 -113.27 -61.38
N GLY A 331 88.72 -113.30 -62.08
CA GLY A 331 88.28 -114.48 -62.84
C GLY A 331 89.24 -114.86 -63.96
N ASN A 332 89.73 -113.87 -64.71
CA ASN A 332 90.73 -114.08 -65.77
C ASN A 332 92.05 -114.62 -65.20
N LEU A 333 92.53 -114.06 -64.08
CA LEU A 333 93.73 -114.54 -63.40
C LEU A 333 93.58 -115.98 -62.90
N GLU A 334 92.39 -116.40 -62.45
CA GLU A 334 92.14 -117.78 -62.05
C GLU A 334 92.18 -118.74 -63.26
N ILE A 335 91.62 -118.33 -64.41
CA ILE A 335 91.72 -119.09 -65.66
C ILE A 335 93.18 -119.23 -66.10
N GLU A 336 93.95 -118.13 -66.08
CA GLU A 336 95.37 -118.13 -66.42
C GLU A 336 96.17 -119.03 -65.45
N ARG A 337 95.85 -118.99 -64.16
CA ARG A 337 96.46 -119.84 -63.14
C ARG A 337 96.19 -121.34 -63.38
N GLU A 338 94.95 -121.73 -63.67
CA GLU A 338 94.64 -123.13 -64.00
C GLU A 338 95.29 -123.55 -65.33
N ALA A 339 95.34 -122.67 -66.34
CA ALA A 339 96.04 -122.96 -67.60
C ALA A 339 97.55 -123.21 -67.39
N VAL A 340 98.22 -122.38 -66.58
CA VAL A 340 99.63 -122.57 -66.21
C VAL A 340 99.84 -123.88 -65.44
N LYS A 341 98.89 -124.24 -64.58
CA LYS A 341 98.92 -125.51 -63.83
C LYS A 341 98.76 -126.71 -64.75
N ASP A 342 97.81 -126.68 -65.69
CA ASP A 342 97.62 -127.70 -66.72
C ASP A 342 98.86 -127.85 -67.61
N GLU A 343 99.48 -126.73 -68.04
CA GLU A 343 100.74 -126.75 -68.79
C GLU A 343 101.87 -127.40 -67.99
N ARG A 344 101.95 -127.10 -66.69
CA ARG A 344 102.94 -127.70 -65.81
C ARG A 344 102.74 -129.20 -65.65
N GLU A 345 101.50 -129.66 -65.48
CA GLU A 345 101.18 -131.09 -65.41
C GLU A 345 101.58 -131.84 -66.69
N LYS A 346 101.40 -131.24 -67.88
CA LYS A 346 101.83 -131.80 -69.16
C LYS A 346 103.36 -131.91 -69.32
N ILE A 347 104.13 -131.06 -68.66
CA ILE A 347 105.61 -131.10 -68.69
C ILE A 347 106.15 -132.18 -67.74
N GLU A 348 105.40 -132.54 -66.69
CA GLU A 348 105.80 -133.54 -65.69
C GLU A 348 105.42 -134.99 -66.07
N THR A 349 104.63 -135.21 -67.14
CA THR A 349 104.33 -136.51 -67.80
C THR A 349 105.21 -136.77 -69.00
#